data_AF-A0AA96FJ52-F1
#
_entry.id   AF-A0AA96FJ52-F1
#
_cell.length_a   1.000
_cell.length_b   1.000
_cell.length_c   1.000
_cell.angle_alpha   90.00
_cell.angle_beta   90.00
_cell.angle_gamma   90.00
#
_symmetry.space_group_name_H-M   'P 1'
#
loop_
_entity.id
_entity.type
_entity.pdbx_description
1 polymer ?
#
loop_
_entity_poly.entity_id
_entity_poly.type
_entity_poly.pdbx_seq_one_letter_code
_entity_poly.pdbx_strand_id
1 'polypeptide(L)'
;MSSIERTLTDPAVVQQEYADGRVALSDPAVLDGSRFANADLVPVPITRRTWGTYNYLALWVGMAHCIPSWTLASGLVALGMDWKQAVLTIALANVIVLVPMLLTGHAGTKYGIPFPVFARASFGVRGANLPAMVRAAVACCWFGIQTWIGGEGIFLLAGKLFGHGWLHAVSIAGTPWTQWLSFVVFWLIEVAIITRGMETLRRVENWAAPLVIVGALALLGFMAAKAGGFGPLLDQPSSLGWGSGFWKVFFPSLMGMIGFWSTLSLNIPDFTRFGGSQRAQLWGQALGLPTTMTLFAILSVLVTSGSQAVYGAPIWDPIALSARMSNTVGALFALLIVMVATLSVNIAANVVSPAYDLSHLLPRLVSFRTGALITGVIGILIMPWKLIANPHVYIFTWLGFVGGLLGTVAGILVADYWIVRRTRLALGELYQSGGRYWYTGGWNLRAVAAFVIGGILAVGGSYSTVVKGVKQGPFPADGVIPFLKPLADYGWAVGLASALLVYTSLSLGRRQNHSS
;
A
#
# COMPACT_ATOMS: atom_id res chain seq x y z
N MET A 1 -10.60 -49.97 -4.30
CA MET A 1 -10.60 -48.52 -4.04
C MET A 1 -9.82 -47.82 -5.15
N SER A 2 -10.46 -47.58 -6.29
CA SER A 2 -9.92 -46.71 -7.34
C SER A 2 -10.50 -45.31 -7.17
N SER A 3 -9.64 -44.33 -6.86
CA SER A 3 -9.97 -42.92 -6.96
C SER A 3 -9.79 -42.50 -8.42
N ILE A 4 -10.89 -42.36 -9.13
CA ILE A 4 -10.90 -41.95 -10.53
C ILE A 4 -10.46 -40.47 -10.58
N GLU A 5 -9.20 -40.23 -10.94
CA GLU A 5 -8.78 -38.97 -11.56
C GLU A 5 -9.62 -38.78 -12.82
N ARG A 6 -10.47 -37.76 -12.85
CA ARG A 6 -11.09 -37.30 -14.10
C ARG A 6 -10.05 -36.50 -14.87
N THR A 7 -9.25 -37.19 -15.66
CA THR A 7 -8.46 -36.59 -16.73
C THR A 7 -9.40 -36.34 -17.90
N LEU A 8 -9.91 -35.12 -18.02
CA LEU A 8 -10.53 -34.67 -19.27
C LEU A 8 -9.38 -34.40 -20.25
N THR A 9 -9.13 -35.32 -21.18
CA THR A 9 -8.20 -35.12 -22.29
C THR A 9 -8.97 -34.50 -23.46
N ASP A 10 -9.02 -33.17 -23.50
CA ASP A 10 -9.35 -32.38 -24.68
C ASP A 10 -8.05 -31.63 -25.08
N PRO A 11 -7.65 -31.57 -26.36
CA PRO A 11 -6.55 -30.71 -26.82
C PRO A 11 -6.68 -29.23 -26.39
N ALA A 12 -7.83 -28.81 -25.84
CA ALA A 12 -8.06 -27.53 -25.16
C ALA A 12 -7.60 -27.45 -23.68
N VAL A 13 -7.09 -28.52 -23.05
CA VAL A 13 -6.74 -28.54 -21.61
C VAL A 13 -5.30 -28.10 -21.37
N VAL A 14 -5.07 -26.79 -21.59
CA VAL A 14 -3.83 -26.07 -21.29
C VAL A 14 -3.54 -26.00 -19.78
N GLN A 15 -4.49 -26.37 -18.93
CA GLN A 15 -4.37 -26.26 -17.46
C GLN A 15 -5.01 -27.45 -16.72
N GLN A 16 -4.40 -27.82 -15.60
CA GLN A 16 -4.87 -28.84 -14.67
C GLN A 16 -5.41 -28.18 -13.39
N GLU A 17 -6.59 -28.61 -12.92
CA GLU A 17 -7.14 -28.24 -11.61
C GLU A 17 -6.92 -29.40 -10.63
N TYR A 18 -6.32 -29.10 -9.48
CA TYR A 18 -6.01 -30.04 -8.41
C TYR A 18 -7.20 -30.18 -7.44
N ALA A 19 -7.22 -31.25 -6.64
CA ALA A 19 -8.33 -31.54 -5.72
C ALA A 19 -8.61 -30.43 -4.69
N ASP A 20 -7.60 -29.61 -4.36
CA ASP A 20 -7.73 -28.46 -3.45
C ASP A 20 -8.13 -27.16 -4.15
N GLY A 21 -8.49 -27.24 -5.43
CA GLY A 21 -8.94 -26.13 -6.27
C GLY A 21 -7.82 -25.25 -6.83
N ARG A 22 -6.53 -25.54 -6.56
CA ARG A 22 -5.41 -24.87 -7.23
C ARG A 22 -5.34 -25.29 -8.69
N VAL A 23 -4.84 -24.40 -9.54
CA VAL A 23 -4.70 -24.58 -10.98
C VAL A 23 -3.27 -24.32 -11.40
N ALA A 24 -2.75 -25.18 -12.28
CA ALA A 24 -1.46 -25.03 -12.94
C ALA A 24 -1.60 -25.25 -14.45
N LEU A 25 -0.61 -24.81 -15.22
CA LEU A 25 -0.51 -25.19 -16.63
C LEU A 25 -0.11 -26.66 -16.73
N SER A 26 -0.76 -27.40 -17.63
CA SER A 26 -0.42 -28.81 -17.90
C SER A 26 0.92 -28.92 -18.62
N ASP A 27 1.22 -27.95 -19.50
CA ASP A 27 2.48 -27.81 -20.20
C ASP A 27 2.93 -26.33 -20.16
N PRO A 28 4.05 -25.99 -19.49
CA PRO A 28 4.61 -24.65 -19.47
C PRO A 28 4.99 -24.12 -20.87
N ALA A 29 5.29 -25.00 -21.83
CA ALA A 29 5.71 -24.63 -23.18
C ALA A 29 4.62 -23.86 -23.95
N VAL A 30 3.35 -23.91 -23.50
CA VAL A 30 2.25 -23.10 -24.05
C VAL A 30 2.50 -21.58 -23.91
N LEU A 31 3.43 -21.19 -23.04
CA LEU A 31 3.85 -19.80 -22.89
C LEU A 31 5.06 -19.43 -23.76
N ASP A 32 5.70 -20.40 -24.43
CA ASP A 32 6.89 -20.16 -25.24
C ASP A 32 6.58 -19.26 -26.43
N GLY A 33 7.46 -18.29 -26.69
CA GLY A 33 7.27 -17.29 -27.74
C GLY A 33 6.20 -16.22 -27.43
N SER A 34 5.49 -16.31 -26.30
CA SER A 34 4.58 -15.23 -25.90
C SER A 34 5.36 -13.97 -25.52
N ARG A 35 5.05 -12.86 -26.21
CA ARG A 35 5.56 -11.53 -25.87
C ARG A 35 5.05 -10.99 -24.52
N PHE A 36 4.08 -11.66 -23.89
CA PHE A 36 3.44 -11.25 -22.64
C PHE A 36 3.81 -12.17 -21.45
N ALA A 37 4.67 -13.16 -21.69
CA ALA A 37 5.26 -14.01 -20.67
C ALA A 37 6.72 -13.60 -20.42
N ASN A 38 7.13 -13.64 -19.15
CA ASN A 38 8.52 -13.55 -18.71
C ASN A 38 8.66 -14.30 -17.38
N ALA A 39 9.90 -14.58 -16.96
CA ALA A 39 10.19 -15.37 -15.77
C ALA A 39 9.54 -14.83 -14.47
N ASP A 40 9.33 -13.52 -14.38
CA ASP A 40 8.71 -12.87 -13.21
C ASP A 40 7.19 -12.94 -13.22
N LEU A 41 6.58 -13.08 -14.40
CA LEU A 41 5.13 -13.06 -14.60
C LEU A 41 4.50 -14.44 -14.72
N VAL A 42 5.25 -15.46 -15.17
CA VAL A 42 4.71 -16.81 -15.38
C VAL A 42 4.12 -17.40 -14.09
N PRO A 43 3.12 -18.29 -14.19
CA PRO A 43 2.50 -18.88 -13.02
C PRO A 43 3.51 -19.68 -12.19
N VAL A 44 3.46 -19.51 -10.86
CA VAL A 44 4.32 -20.29 -9.95
C VAL A 44 3.89 -21.77 -9.99
N PRO A 45 4.81 -22.73 -10.25
CA PRO A 45 4.49 -24.15 -10.21
C PRO A 45 4.02 -24.59 -8.82
N ILE A 46 3.10 -25.56 -8.76
CA ILE A 46 2.50 -26.05 -7.49
C ILE A 46 3.56 -26.47 -6.47
N THR A 47 4.63 -27.12 -6.93
CA THR A 47 5.76 -27.55 -6.08
C THR A 47 6.51 -26.40 -5.39
N ARG A 48 6.40 -25.18 -5.93
CA ARG A 48 6.99 -23.96 -5.36
C ARG A 48 5.99 -23.10 -4.58
N ARG A 49 4.71 -23.51 -4.51
CA ARG A 49 3.68 -22.82 -3.72
C ARG A 49 3.65 -23.37 -2.30
N THR A 50 4.63 -22.96 -1.50
CA THR A 50 4.89 -23.51 -0.16
C THR A 50 4.47 -22.61 1.00
N TRP A 51 4.01 -21.38 0.73
CA TRP A 51 3.69 -20.43 1.78
C TRP A 51 2.48 -20.87 2.60
N GLY A 52 2.68 -20.98 3.91
CA GLY A 52 1.64 -21.25 4.90
C GLY A 52 1.15 -19.98 5.59
N THR A 53 0.26 -20.16 6.57
CA THR A 53 -0.29 -19.07 7.40
C THR A 53 0.81 -18.22 8.03
N TYR A 54 1.88 -18.85 8.52
CA TYR A 54 3.02 -18.16 9.13
C TYR A 54 3.72 -17.20 8.17
N ASN A 55 3.92 -17.58 6.90
CA ASN A 55 4.60 -16.71 5.93
C ASN A 55 3.81 -15.42 5.68
N TYR A 56 2.49 -15.51 5.55
CA TYR A 56 1.64 -14.32 5.39
C TYR A 56 1.57 -13.49 6.66
N LEU A 57 1.51 -14.12 7.84
CA LEU A 57 1.54 -13.39 9.10
C LEU A 57 2.87 -12.65 9.27
N ALA A 58 3.99 -13.32 9.02
CA ALA A 58 5.33 -12.72 9.07
C ALA A 58 5.48 -11.57 8.07
N LEU A 59 4.91 -11.72 6.86
CA LEU A 59 4.86 -10.66 5.86
C LEU A 59 4.16 -9.41 6.42
N TRP A 60 2.99 -9.57 7.06
CA TRP A 60 2.26 -8.45 7.65
C TRP A 60 2.98 -7.84 8.85
N VAL A 61 3.62 -8.64 9.68
CA VAL A 61 4.50 -8.14 10.75
C VAL A 61 5.62 -7.30 10.14
N GLY A 62 6.30 -7.77 9.09
CA GLY A 62 7.39 -7.04 8.45
C GLY A 62 6.96 -5.71 7.82
N MET A 63 5.81 -5.68 7.15
CA MET A 63 5.33 -4.47 6.45
C MET A 63 4.63 -3.46 7.37
N ALA A 64 4.05 -3.92 8.47
CA ALA A 64 3.26 -3.07 9.36
C ALA A 64 4.10 -2.01 10.11
N HIS A 65 5.28 -2.41 10.56
CA HIS A 65 6.14 -1.62 11.43
C HIS A 65 6.98 -0.64 10.61
N CYS A 66 6.35 0.44 10.15
CA CYS A 66 7.03 1.51 9.43
C CYS A 66 6.57 2.90 9.89
N ILE A 67 7.40 3.91 9.62
CA ILE A 67 7.12 5.29 9.99
C ILE A 67 5.85 5.84 9.32
N PRO A 68 5.54 5.52 8.06
CA PRO A 68 4.25 5.88 7.47
C PRO A 68 3.04 5.35 8.24
N SER A 69 3.08 4.10 8.73
CA SER A 69 2.01 3.54 9.59
C SER A 69 1.96 4.24 10.94
N TRP A 70 3.12 4.58 11.49
CA TRP A 70 3.21 5.32 12.76
C TRP A 70 2.53 6.68 12.62
N THR A 71 3.02 7.49 11.68
CA THR A 71 2.53 8.85 11.39
C THR A 71 1.06 8.87 10.98
N LEU A 72 0.57 7.82 10.32
CA LEU A 72 -0.85 7.63 10.03
C LEU A 72 -1.67 7.58 11.32
N ALA A 73 -1.26 6.75 12.28
CA ALA A 73 -1.94 6.59 13.56
C ALA A 73 -1.81 7.83 14.44
N SER A 74 -0.60 8.40 14.53
CA SER A 74 -0.33 9.65 15.26
C SER A 74 -1.08 10.84 14.68
N GLY A 75 -1.23 10.88 13.36
CA GLY A 75 -1.93 11.93 12.63
C GLY A 75 -3.39 12.06 13.06
N LEU A 76 -4.05 10.95 13.41
CA LEU A 76 -5.43 11.00 13.95
C LEU A 76 -5.50 11.69 15.31
N VAL A 77 -4.53 11.45 16.18
CA VAL A 77 -4.42 12.16 17.47
C VAL A 77 -4.16 13.65 17.23
N ALA A 78 -3.26 13.98 16.29
CA ALA A 78 -3.00 15.37 15.91
C ALA A 78 -4.20 16.07 15.23
N LEU A 79 -5.11 15.31 14.60
CA LEU A 79 -6.40 15.79 14.09
C LEU A 79 -7.45 15.95 15.19
N GLY A 80 -7.12 15.60 16.43
CA GLY A 80 -7.95 15.87 17.60
C GLY A 80 -8.69 14.67 18.18
N MET A 81 -8.47 13.45 17.66
CA MET A 81 -9.02 12.22 18.23
C MET A 81 -8.31 11.86 19.55
N ASP A 82 -9.04 11.28 20.49
CA ASP A 82 -8.40 10.56 21.60
C ASP A 82 -7.86 9.20 21.13
N TRP A 83 -7.19 8.48 22.02
CA TRP A 83 -6.58 7.20 21.68
C TRP A 83 -7.60 6.13 21.28
N LYS A 84 -8.80 6.14 21.89
CA LYS A 84 -9.86 5.15 21.63
C LYS A 84 -10.41 5.34 20.22
N GLN A 85 -10.68 6.60 19.87
CA GLN A 85 -11.16 7.02 18.57
C GLN A 85 -10.16 6.69 17.46
N ALA A 86 -8.88 7.01 17.67
CA ALA A 86 -7.83 6.72 16.69
C ALA A 86 -7.67 5.20 16.47
N VAL A 87 -7.53 4.42 17.55
CA VAL A 87 -7.37 2.97 17.47
C VAL A 87 -8.59 2.29 16.85
N LEU A 88 -9.82 2.71 17.23
CA LEU A 88 -11.06 2.20 16.64
C LEU A 88 -11.10 2.45 15.12
N THR A 89 -10.77 3.67 14.69
CA THR A 89 -10.77 4.05 13.27
C THR A 89 -9.80 3.17 12.47
N ILE A 90 -8.60 2.95 13.00
CA ILE A 90 -7.56 2.14 12.33
C ILE A 90 -7.95 0.67 12.33
N ALA A 91 -8.40 0.12 13.46
CA ALA A 91 -8.81 -1.28 13.54
C ALA A 91 -9.95 -1.58 12.56
N LEU A 92 -10.97 -0.71 12.51
CA LEU A 92 -12.10 -0.86 11.60
C LEU A 92 -11.66 -0.75 10.13
N ALA A 93 -10.82 0.22 9.79
CA ALA A 93 -10.28 0.36 8.43
C ALA A 93 -9.55 -0.91 7.96
N ASN A 94 -8.73 -1.50 8.83
CA ASN A 94 -7.99 -2.71 8.52
C ASN A 94 -8.89 -3.93 8.35
N VAL A 95 -9.98 -4.04 9.12
CA VAL A 95 -10.99 -5.08 8.92
C VAL A 95 -11.74 -4.89 7.59
N ILE A 96 -12.05 -3.65 7.21
CA ILE A 96 -12.75 -3.35 5.95
C ILE A 96 -11.86 -3.66 4.74
N VAL A 97 -10.62 -3.17 4.73
CA VAL A 97 -9.69 -3.36 3.59
C VAL A 97 -9.25 -4.82 3.42
N LEU A 98 -9.32 -5.62 4.50
CA LEU A 98 -9.08 -7.06 4.46
C LEU A 98 -10.04 -7.77 3.50
N VAL A 99 -11.30 -7.32 3.37
CA VAL A 99 -12.29 -7.97 2.50
C VAL A 99 -11.84 -8.00 1.03
N PRO A 100 -11.64 -6.86 0.34
CA PRO A 100 -11.16 -6.88 -1.04
C PRO A 100 -9.79 -7.54 -1.18
N MET A 101 -8.93 -7.44 -0.17
CA MET A 101 -7.62 -8.09 -0.18
C MET A 101 -7.72 -9.62 -0.21
N LEU A 102 -8.61 -10.20 0.60
CA LEU A 102 -8.86 -11.65 0.56
C LEU A 102 -9.46 -12.08 -0.77
N LEU A 103 -10.37 -11.27 -1.32
CA LEU A 103 -11.05 -11.53 -2.59
C LEU A 103 -10.09 -11.50 -3.80
N THR A 104 -9.19 -10.53 -3.87
CA THR A 104 -8.16 -10.45 -4.92
C THR A 104 -7.08 -11.52 -4.72
N GLY A 105 -6.66 -11.75 -3.47
CA GLY A 105 -5.64 -12.74 -3.12
C GLY A 105 -6.00 -14.18 -3.49
N HIS A 106 -7.29 -14.51 -3.54
CA HIS A 106 -7.76 -15.84 -3.93
C HIS A 106 -7.25 -16.24 -5.33
N ALA A 107 -7.24 -15.31 -6.29
CA ALA A 107 -6.78 -15.58 -7.65
C ALA A 107 -5.28 -15.92 -7.69
N GLY A 108 -4.47 -15.20 -6.90
CA GLY A 108 -3.04 -15.49 -6.74
C GLY A 108 -2.80 -16.90 -6.22
N THR A 109 -3.44 -17.30 -5.11
CA THR A 109 -3.30 -18.65 -4.55
C THR A 109 -3.78 -19.74 -5.50
N LYS A 110 -4.94 -19.52 -6.15
CA LYS A 110 -5.55 -20.49 -7.07
C LYS A 110 -4.68 -20.71 -8.30
N TYR A 111 -4.30 -19.65 -9.00
CA TYR A 111 -3.66 -19.74 -10.32
C TYR A 111 -2.14 -19.57 -10.29
N GLY A 112 -1.57 -19.15 -9.16
CA GLY A 112 -0.13 -18.88 -9.04
C GLY A 112 0.31 -17.64 -9.83
N ILE A 113 -0.60 -16.71 -10.10
CA ILE A 113 -0.35 -15.53 -10.95
C ILE A 113 -0.19 -14.25 -10.14
N PRO A 114 0.69 -13.32 -10.54
CA PRO A 114 0.82 -12.02 -9.92
C PRO A 114 -0.32 -11.07 -10.35
N PHE A 115 -0.41 -9.92 -9.70
CA PHE A 115 -1.45 -8.93 -9.92
C PHE A 115 -1.57 -8.44 -11.37
N PRO A 116 -0.48 -8.11 -12.10
CA PRO A 116 -0.61 -7.63 -13.47
C PRO A 116 -1.28 -8.67 -14.38
N VAL A 117 -0.98 -9.96 -14.17
CA VAL A 117 -1.60 -11.06 -14.92
C VAL A 117 -3.05 -11.26 -14.51
N PHE A 118 -3.37 -11.17 -13.22
CA PHE A 118 -4.75 -11.20 -12.75
C PHE A 118 -5.58 -10.07 -13.38
N ALA A 119 -5.04 -8.86 -13.46
CA ALA A 119 -5.70 -7.71 -14.07
C ALA A 119 -5.98 -7.88 -15.58
N ARG A 120 -5.23 -8.73 -16.29
CA ARG A 120 -5.51 -9.06 -17.71
C ARG A 120 -6.87 -9.71 -17.89
N ALA A 121 -7.34 -10.44 -16.87
CA ALA A 121 -8.66 -11.06 -16.92
C ALA A 121 -9.78 -10.04 -17.06
N SER A 122 -9.63 -8.85 -16.47
CA SER A 122 -10.69 -7.84 -16.42
C SER A 122 -10.44 -6.70 -17.41
N PHE A 123 -9.20 -6.21 -17.53
CA PHE A 123 -8.86 -5.07 -18.39
C PHE A 123 -8.36 -5.46 -19.78
N GLY A 124 -8.03 -6.73 -19.99
CA GLY A 124 -7.39 -7.24 -21.19
C GLY A 124 -5.87 -7.25 -21.13
N VAL A 125 -5.23 -8.02 -22.03
CA VAL A 125 -3.78 -8.26 -22.00
C VAL A 125 -2.96 -6.96 -22.08
N ARG A 126 -3.39 -5.97 -22.87
CA ARG A 126 -2.78 -4.63 -22.90
C ARG A 126 -3.40 -3.70 -21.87
N GLY A 127 -4.72 -3.78 -21.67
CA GLY A 127 -5.41 -2.89 -20.75
C GLY A 127 -5.02 -3.06 -19.28
N ALA A 128 -4.49 -4.22 -18.87
CA ALA A 128 -3.93 -4.45 -17.55
C ALA A 128 -2.79 -3.47 -17.17
N ASN A 129 -2.19 -2.82 -18.16
CA ASN A 129 -1.23 -1.74 -17.93
C ASN A 129 -1.85 -0.53 -17.23
N LEU A 130 -3.15 -0.27 -17.40
CA LEU A 130 -3.83 0.84 -16.72
C LEU A 130 -3.79 0.68 -15.19
N PRO A 131 -4.33 -0.40 -14.58
CA PRO A 131 -4.25 -0.60 -13.14
C PRO A 131 -2.81 -0.80 -12.65
N ALA A 132 -1.92 -1.42 -13.44
CA ALA A 132 -0.50 -1.52 -13.10
C ALA A 132 0.19 -0.14 -13.02
N MET A 133 -0.07 0.76 -13.96
CA MET A 133 0.51 2.12 -13.92
C MET A 133 0.01 2.94 -12.74
N VAL A 134 -1.30 2.89 -12.45
CA VAL A 134 -1.89 3.57 -11.28
C VAL A 134 -1.20 3.08 -10.01
N ARG A 135 -1.02 1.77 -9.88
CA ARG A 135 -0.35 1.16 -8.74
C ARG A 135 1.13 1.53 -8.66
N ALA A 136 1.86 1.44 -9.76
CA ALA A 136 3.28 1.79 -9.83
C ALA A 136 3.52 3.26 -9.45
N ALA A 137 2.65 4.17 -9.88
CA ALA A 137 2.71 5.57 -9.49
C ALA A 137 2.57 5.74 -7.97
N VAL A 138 1.61 5.07 -7.34
CA VAL A 138 1.42 5.13 -5.89
C VAL A 138 2.61 4.56 -5.13
N ALA A 139 3.19 3.46 -5.62
CA ALA A 139 4.41 2.90 -5.02
C ALA A 139 5.61 3.85 -5.15
N CYS A 140 5.75 4.57 -6.27
CA CYS A 140 6.76 5.62 -6.41
C CYS A 140 6.56 6.75 -5.39
N CYS A 141 5.31 7.16 -5.13
CA CYS A 141 5.03 8.15 -4.08
C CYS A 141 5.46 7.64 -2.70
N TRP A 142 5.12 6.40 -2.36
CA TRP A 142 5.53 5.80 -1.10
C TRP A 142 7.05 5.70 -0.97
N PHE A 143 7.73 5.39 -2.07
CA PHE A 143 9.18 5.41 -2.13
C PHE A 143 9.71 6.78 -1.74
N GLY A 144 9.25 7.84 -2.41
CA GLY A 144 9.67 9.21 -2.11
C GLY A 144 9.38 9.64 -0.67
N ILE A 145 8.19 9.31 -0.14
CA ILE A 145 7.78 9.65 1.23
C ILE A 145 8.75 9.04 2.24
N GLN A 146 9.04 7.76 2.10
CA GLN A 146 9.97 7.06 2.99
C GLN A 146 11.41 7.56 2.82
N THR A 147 11.86 7.86 1.59
CA THR A 147 13.18 8.47 1.37
C THR A 147 13.28 9.83 2.06
N TRP A 148 12.22 10.65 2.04
CA TRP A 148 12.17 11.93 2.75
C TRP A 148 12.28 11.75 4.27
N ILE A 149 11.50 10.83 4.83
CA ILE A 149 11.53 10.45 6.24
C ILE A 149 12.94 9.96 6.64
N GLY A 150 13.55 9.10 5.83
CA GLY A 150 14.91 8.61 6.07
C GLY A 150 15.95 9.75 6.04
N GLY A 151 15.80 10.69 5.11
CA GLY A 151 16.59 11.91 5.05
C GLY A 151 16.44 12.80 6.28
N GLU A 152 15.22 12.94 6.80
CA GLU A 152 14.96 13.66 8.05
C GLU A 152 15.69 13.02 9.25
N GLY A 153 15.75 11.69 9.28
CA GLY A 153 16.56 10.94 10.25
C GLY A 153 18.04 11.32 10.20
N ILE A 154 18.65 11.34 9.01
CA ILE A 154 20.05 11.78 8.82
C ILE A 154 20.20 13.25 9.25
N PHE A 155 19.28 14.12 8.84
CA PHE A 155 19.32 15.54 9.14
C PHE A 155 19.35 15.81 10.65
N LEU A 156 18.47 15.17 11.41
CA LEU A 156 18.42 15.34 12.87
C LEU A 156 19.59 14.66 13.59
N LEU A 157 20.04 13.51 13.11
CA LEU A 157 21.24 12.84 13.64
C LEU A 157 22.48 13.72 13.47
N ALA A 158 22.69 14.24 12.27
CA ALA A 158 23.77 15.17 11.96
C ALA A 158 23.63 16.48 12.76
N GLY A 159 22.41 16.97 12.98
CA GLY A 159 22.15 18.14 13.83
C GLY A 159 22.55 17.96 15.28
N LYS A 160 22.51 16.74 15.83
CA LYS A 160 23.04 16.44 17.18
C LYS A 160 24.58 16.50 17.24
N LEU A 161 25.27 16.29 16.11
CA LEU A 161 26.73 16.32 16.01
C LEU A 161 27.27 17.71 15.63
N PHE A 162 26.65 18.35 14.64
CA PHE A 162 27.08 19.64 14.07
C PHE A 162 26.37 20.85 14.70
N GLY A 163 25.36 20.61 15.54
CA GLY A 163 24.69 21.64 16.33
C GLY A 163 23.76 22.57 15.53
N HIS A 164 23.47 23.73 16.11
CA HIS A 164 22.42 24.66 15.66
C HIS A 164 22.62 25.14 14.22
N GLY A 165 23.87 25.37 13.78
CA GLY A 165 24.17 25.83 12.43
C GLY A 165 23.73 24.85 11.33
N TRP A 166 23.72 23.55 11.63
CA TRP A 166 23.21 22.52 10.72
C TRP A 166 21.69 22.51 10.65
N LEU A 167 21.01 22.55 11.81
CA LEU A 167 19.55 22.49 11.90
C LEU A 167 18.86 23.74 11.37
N HIS A 168 19.52 24.90 11.48
CA HIS A 168 18.98 26.20 11.09
C HIS A 168 19.78 26.82 9.93
N ALA A 169 20.33 25.97 9.07
CA ALA A 169 21.02 26.41 7.87
C ALA A 169 20.07 27.21 6.94
N VAL A 170 20.65 27.96 6.00
CA VAL A 170 19.89 28.77 5.04
C VAL A 170 18.81 27.92 4.36
N SER A 171 17.58 28.43 4.37
CA SER A 171 16.42 27.72 3.83
C SER A 171 16.32 27.89 2.32
N ILE A 172 16.15 26.76 1.62
CA ILE A 172 15.87 26.69 0.19
C ILE A 172 14.50 26.04 0.03
N ALA A 173 13.59 26.70 -0.69
CA ALA A 173 12.21 26.23 -0.88
C ALA A 173 11.43 25.93 0.43
N GLY A 174 11.75 26.66 1.51
CA GLY A 174 11.09 26.52 2.82
C GLY A 174 11.70 25.46 3.75
N THR A 175 12.83 24.87 3.38
CA THR A 175 13.50 23.82 4.16
C THR A 175 15.03 24.06 4.19
N PRO A 176 15.75 23.81 5.31
CA PRO A 176 17.21 23.97 5.35
C PRO A 176 17.92 23.17 4.25
N TRP A 177 18.94 23.75 3.60
CA TRP A 177 19.72 23.05 2.56
C TRP A 177 20.37 21.76 3.07
N THR A 178 20.66 21.69 4.36
CA THR A 178 21.20 20.52 5.05
C THR A 178 20.21 19.36 5.08
N GLN A 179 18.90 19.61 5.21
CA GLN A 179 17.87 18.57 5.09
C GLN A 179 17.73 18.06 3.65
N TRP A 180 17.85 18.94 2.66
CA TRP A 180 17.90 18.53 1.24
C TRP A 180 19.12 17.64 0.97
N LEU A 181 20.29 18.00 1.52
CA LEU A 181 21.49 17.17 1.42
C LEU A 181 21.26 15.80 2.09
N SER A 182 20.71 15.77 3.31
CA SER A 182 20.40 14.52 4.01
C SER A 182 19.43 13.63 3.25
N PHE A 183 18.42 14.22 2.60
CA PHE A 183 17.50 13.51 1.71
C PHE A 183 18.23 12.88 0.51
N VAL A 184 19.09 13.63 -0.18
CA VAL A 184 19.87 13.12 -1.31
C VAL A 184 20.83 12.01 -0.86
N VAL A 185 21.47 12.17 0.30
CA VAL A 185 22.36 11.14 0.87
C VAL A 185 21.60 9.85 1.16
N PHE A 186 20.42 9.94 1.79
CA PHE A 186 19.60 8.76 2.08
C PHE A 186 19.16 8.07 0.78
N TRP A 187 18.73 8.84 -0.22
CA TRP A 187 18.38 8.33 -1.54
C TRP A 187 19.54 7.61 -2.23
N LEU A 188 20.75 8.17 -2.19
CA LEU A 188 21.94 7.53 -2.75
C LEU A 188 22.28 6.20 -2.05
N ILE A 189 22.06 6.11 -0.74
CA ILE A 189 22.21 4.86 0.02
C ILE A 189 21.20 3.82 -0.48
N GLU A 190 19.94 4.20 -0.66
CA GLU A 190 18.90 3.32 -1.20
C GLU A 190 19.26 2.82 -2.59
N VAL A 191 19.65 3.72 -3.51
CA VAL A 191 20.09 3.38 -4.87
C VAL A 191 21.29 2.43 -4.86
N ALA A 192 22.26 2.65 -3.98
CA ALA A 192 23.43 1.78 -3.84
C ALA A 192 23.05 0.36 -3.37
N ILE A 193 22.04 0.23 -2.50
CA ILE A 193 21.55 -1.09 -2.05
C ILE A 193 20.74 -1.76 -3.16
N ILE A 194 19.86 -1.03 -3.83
CA ILE A 194 19.03 -1.52 -4.94
C ILE A 194 19.91 -2.08 -6.06
N THR A 195 20.98 -1.38 -6.43
CA THR A 195 21.90 -1.80 -7.51
C THR A 195 22.71 -3.06 -7.17
N ARG A 196 22.94 -3.34 -5.88
CA ARG A 196 23.59 -4.56 -5.38
C ARG A 196 22.69 -5.80 -5.34
N GLY A 197 21.38 -5.65 -5.60
CA GLY A 197 20.44 -6.75 -5.80
C GLY A 197 19.74 -7.30 -4.54
N MET A 198 18.75 -8.16 -4.76
CA MET A 198 17.76 -8.64 -3.76
C MET A 198 18.34 -9.42 -2.57
N GLU A 199 19.52 -10.04 -2.73
CA GLU A 199 20.13 -10.82 -1.66
C GLU A 199 20.72 -9.94 -0.54
N THR A 200 21.16 -8.73 -0.89
CA THR A 200 21.56 -7.73 0.10
C THR A 200 20.35 -7.20 0.87
N LEU A 201 19.23 -6.99 0.18
CA LEU A 201 17.98 -6.53 0.78
C LEU A 201 17.45 -7.50 1.84
N ARG A 202 17.35 -8.79 1.51
CA ARG A 202 16.88 -9.83 2.45
C ARG A 202 17.68 -9.88 3.75
N ARG A 203 19.01 -9.70 3.64
CA ARG A 203 19.89 -9.70 4.81
C ARG A 203 19.66 -8.48 5.70
N VAL A 204 19.43 -7.29 5.11
CA VAL A 204 19.11 -6.07 5.88
C VAL A 204 17.76 -6.20 6.57
N GLU A 205 16.76 -6.76 5.88
CA GLU A 205 15.38 -6.89 6.38
C GLU A 205 15.28 -7.76 7.63
N ASN A 206 15.97 -8.91 7.65
CA ASN A 206 15.90 -9.86 8.77
C ASN A 206 16.37 -9.27 10.11
N TRP A 207 17.30 -8.30 10.09
CA TRP A 207 17.77 -7.62 11.30
C TRP A 207 16.93 -6.42 11.68
N ALA A 208 16.37 -5.72 10.69
CA ALA A 208 15.62 -4.48 10.92
C ALA A 208 14.33 -4.73 11.72
N ALA A 209 13.54 -5.74 11.35
CA ALA A 209 12.18 -5.91 11.89
C ALA A 209 12.12 -6.06 13.44
N PRO A 210 12.93 -6.90 14.10
CA PRO A 210 12.94 -6.97 15.57
C PRO A 210 13.38 -5.66 16.22
N LEU A 211 14.35 -4.95 15.62
CA LEU A 211 14.87 -3.69 16.16
C LEU A 211 13.81 -2.58 16.16
N VAL A 212 12.96 -2.51 15.12
CA VAL A 212 11.88 -1.52 15.06
C VAL A 212 10.88 -1.72 16.21
N ILE A 213 10.48 -2.96 16.47
CA ILE A 213 9.53 -3.27 17.55
C ILE A 213 10.13 -2.90 18.90
N VAL A 214 11.39 -3.25 19.14
CA VAL A 214 12.09 -2.88 20.38
C VAL A 214 12.20 -1.37 20.52
N GLY A 215 12.57 -0.65 19.45
CA GLY A 215 12.64 0.81 19.46
C GLY A 215 11.30 1.47 19.73
N ALA A 216 10.23 0.97 19.12
CA ALA A 216 8.86 1.41 19.35
C ALA A 216 8.45 1.24 20.82
N LEU A 217 8.67 0.05 21.40
CA LEU A 217 8.36 -0.23 22.81
C LEU A 217 9.22 0.61 23.76
N ALA A 218 10.49 0.81 23.43
CA ALA A 218 11.39 1.67 24.20
C ALA A 218 10.90 3.13 24.20
N LEU A 219 10.43 3.64 23.05
CA LEU A 219 9.87 4.98 22.93
C LEU A 219 8.58 5.13 23.75
N LEU A 220 7.71 4.11 23.75
CA LEU A 220 6.52 4.06 24.61
C LEU A 220 6.89 4.07 26.10
N GLY A 221 7.83 3.22 26.51
CA GLY A 221 8.30 3.17 27.90
C GLY A 221 8.94 4.49 28.33
N PHE A 222 9.76 5.11 27.47
CA PHE A 222 10.32 6.44 27.71
C PHE A 222 9.23 7.50 27.88
N MET A 223 8.22 7.51 27.01
CA MET A 223 7.15 8.50 27.08
C MET A 223 6.30 8.31 28.35
N ALA A 224 5.95 7.08 28.69
CA ALA A 224 5.24 6.76 29.92
C ALA A 224 6.03 7.19 31.15
N ALA A 225 7.34 6.90 31.22
CA ALA A 225 8.19 7.32 32.33
C ALA A 225 8.23 8.86 32.45
N LYS A 226 8.37 9.57 31.33
CA LYS A 226 8.43 11.03 31.31
C LYS A 226 7.10 11.70 31.65
N ALA A 227 5.98 11.04 31.35
CA ALA A 227 4.64 11.51 31.70
C ALA A 227 4.23 11.16 33.14
N GLY A 228 5.01 10.37 33.89
CA GLY A 228 4.66 9.92 35.24
C GLY A 228 3.78 8.66 35.28
N GLY A 229 3.74 7.88 34.20
CA GLY A 229 3.00 6.63 34.08
C GLY A 229 2.20 6.53 32.77
N PHE A 230 1.43 5.44 32.61
CA PHE A 230 0.56 5.25 31.44
C PHE A 230 -0.76 6.01 31.52
N GLY A 231 -1.23 6.40 32.72
CA GLY A 231 -2.48 7.14 32.91
C GLY A 231 -2.55 8.41 32.05
N PRO A 232 -1.56 9.32 32.13
CA PRO A 232 -1.55 10.55 31.34
C PRO A 232 -1.54 10.33 29.81
N LEU A 233 -1.08 9.18 29.32
CA LEU A 233 -1.14 8.80 27.90
C LEU A 233 -2.56 8.35 27.50
N LEU A 234 -3.32 7.80 28.43
CA LEU A 234 -4.69 7.29 28.23
C LEU A 234 -5.77 8.36 28.51
N ASP A 235 -5.44 9.36 29.32
CA ASP A 235 -6.37 10.37 29.83
C ASP A 235 -6.40 11.66 28.99
N GLN A 236 -5.58 11.77 27.93
CA GLN A 236 -5.66 12.94 27.04
C GLN A 236 -7.05 13.02 26.38
N PRO A 237 -7.77 14.14 26.55
CA PRO A 237 -9.13 14.26 26.06
C PRO A 237 -9.18 14.44 24.55
N SER A 238 -10.22 13.90 23.92
CA SER A 238 -10.56 14.21 22.53
C SER A 238 -10.99 15.67 22.41
N SER A 239 -10.44 16.38 21.43
CA SER A 239 -10.94 17.71 21.05
C SER A 239 -12.20 17.65 20.18
N LEU A 240 -12.54 16.46 19.65
CA LEU A 240 -13.69 16.23 18.78
C LEU A 240 -14.93 15.73 19.55
N GLY A 241 -14.73 15.14 20.73
CA GLY A 241 -15.78 14.40 21.46
C GLY A 241 -16.37 13.27 20.62
N TRP A 242 -17.58 12.78 20.93
CA TRP A 242 -18.30 11.77 20.13
C TRP A 242 -19.44 12.35 19.28
N GLY A 243 -19.52 13.69 19.22
CA GLY A 243 -20.57 14.42 18.52
C GLY A 243 -20.30 14.58 17.01
N SER A 244 -20.99 15.54 16.40
CA SER A 244 -20.89 15.81 14.96
C SER A 244 -19.47 16.15 14.47
N GLY A 245 -18.64 16.74 15.33
CA GLY A 245 -17.23 17.02 15.04
C GLY A 245 -16.42 15.76 14.73
N PHE A 246 -16.59 14.72 15.54
CA PHE A 246 -15.92 13.44 15.33
C PHE A 246 -16.35 12.77 14.02
N TRP A 247 -17.64 12.66 13.75
CA TRP A 247 -18.12 11.95 12.56
C TRP A 247 -17.66 12.59 11.23
N LYS A 248 -17.52 13.92 11.20
CA LYS A 248 -16.97 14.65 10.05
C LYS A 248 -15.50 14.34 9.78
N VAL A 249 -14.72 14.01 10.82
CA VAL A 249 -13.31 13.63 10.68
C VAL A 249 -13.18 12.12 10.49
N PHE A 250 -14.06 11.34 11.13
CA PHE A 250 -14.02 9.88 11.16
C PHE A 250 -14.15 9.25 9.77
N PHE A 251 -15.15 9.62 8.97
CA PHE A 251 -15.34 8.97 7.66
C PHE A 251 -14.18 9.23 6.68
N PRO A 252 -13.73 10.48 6.47
CA PRO A 252 -12.55 10.74 5.65
C PRO A 252 -11.28 10.08 6.20
N SER A 253 -11.14 10.03 7.53
CA SER A 253 -10.02 9.34 8.19
C SER A 253 -10.06 7.85 7.90
N LEU A 254 -11.22 7.20 8.08
CA LEU A 254 -11.44 5.79 7.77
C LEU A 254 -11.09 5.48 6.31
N MET A 255 -11.50 6.33 5.36
CA MET A 255 -11.14 6.18 3.95
C MET A 255 -9.64 6.35 3.71
N GLY A 256 -8.99 7.30 4.39
CA GLY A 256 -7.54 7.48 4.31
C GLY A 256 -6.79 6.25 4.85
N MET A 257 -7.24 5.68 5.97
CA MET A 257 -6.67 4.45 6.54
C MET A 257 -6.84 3.25 5.59
N ILE A 258 -8.01 3.10 4.97
CA ILE A 258 -8.24 2.08 3.95
C ILE A 258 -7.36 2.34 2.71
N GLY A 259 -7.24 3.62 2.31
CA GLY A 259 -6.40 4.08 1.20
C GLY A 259 -4.94 3.72 1.37
N PHE A 260 -4.42 3.78 2.60
CA PHE A 260 -3.06 3.39 2.95
C PHE A 260 -2.74 1.95 2.50
N TRP A 261 -3.63 1.00 2.80
CA TRP A 261 -3.46 -0.41 2.43
C TRP A 261 -4.07 -0.79 1.08
N SER A 262 -4.74 0.13 0.39
CA SER A 262 -5.43 -0.17 -0.88
C SER A 262 -4.49 -0.65 -1.98
N THR A 263 -3.25 -0.12 -2.03
CA THR A 263 -2.24 -0.58 -3.00
C THR A 263 -1.90 -2.05 -2.78
N LEU A 264 -1.71 -2.43 -1.51
CA LEU A 264 -1.39 -3.81 -1.14
C LEU A 264 -2.59 -4.75 -1.25
N SER A 265 -3.79 -4.24 -0.99
CA SER A 265 -5.04 -4.98 -1.20
C SER A 265 -5.19 -5.47 -2.65
N LEU A 266 -4.74 -4.66 -3.62
CA LEU A 266 -4.77 -5.04 -5.03
C LEU A 266 -3.67 -6.02 -5.42
N ASN A 267 -2.44 -5.79 -4.95
CA ASN A 267 -1.28 -6.56 -5.38
C ASN A 267 -0.96 -7.78 -4.51
N ILE A 268 -1.79 -8.07 -3.51
CA ILE A 268 -1.62 -9.25 -2.68
C ILE A 268 -1.45 -10.56 -3.50
N PRO A 269 -1.97 -10.72 -4.75
CA PRO A 269 -1.60 -11.84 -5.64
C PRO A 269 -0.09 -12.03 -5.87
N ASP A 270 0.72 -10.97 -5.83
CA ASP A 270 2.18 -11.04 -5.98
C ASP A 270 2.84 -11.88 -4.89
N PHE A 271 2.20 -11.94 -3.71
CA PHE A 271 2.60 -12.77 -2.57
C PHE A 271 1.77 -14.05 -2.51
N THR A 272 0.46 -13.99 -2.75
CA THR A 272 -0.41 -15.16 -2.60
C THR A 272 -0.20 -16.20 -3.69
N ARG A 273 0.43 -15.85 -4.82
CA ARG A 273 0.89 -16.81 -5.83
C ARG A 273 1.83 -17.90 -5.30
N PHE A 274 2.49 -17.66 -4.17
CA PHE A 274 3.33 -18.65 -3.50
C PHE A 274 2.57 -19.51 -2.48
N GLY A 275 1.26 -19.32 -2.32
CA GLY A 275 0.43 -19.93 -1.28
C GLY A 275 0.14 -21.41 -1.45
N GLY A 276 0.36 -22.18 -0.39
CA GLY A 276 0.08 -23.61 -0.37
C GLY A 276 -1.42 -23.95 -0.30
N SER A 277 -2.26 -23.06 0.20
CA SER A 277 -3.73 -23.26 0.21
C SER A 277 -4.50 -21.95 0.40
N GLN A 278 -5.77 -21.94 -0.01
CA GLN A 278 -6.69 -20.81 0.20
C GLN A 278 -6.87 -20.51 1.70
N ARG A 279 -6.92 -21.55 2.53
CA ARG A 279 -7.03 -21.42 3.99
C ARG A 279 -5.81 -20.72 4.59
N ALA A 280 -4.60 -21.07 4.13
CA ALA A 280 -3.37 -20.46 4.61
C ALA A 280 -3.32 -18.95 4.29
N GLN A 281 -3.67 -18.58 3.06
CA GLN A 281 -3.83 -17.18 2.67
C GLN A 281 -4.85 -16.46 3.57
N LEU A 282 -6.05 -17.04 3.71
CA LEU A 282 -7.16 -16.42 4.45
C LEU A 282 -6.77 -16.11 5.89
N TRP A 283 -6.33 -17.12 6.64
CA TRP A 283 -5.96 -16.96 8.04
C TRP A 283 -4.71 -16.12 8.22
N GLY A 284 -3.73 -16.28 7.34
CA GLY A 284 -2.46 -15.56 7.44
C GLY A 284 -2.65 -14.04 7.30
N GLN A 285 -3.56 -13.62 6.41
CA GLN A 285 -3.87 -12.20 6.24
C GLN A 285 -4.85 -11.68 7.29
N ALA A 286 -5.89 -12.46 7.65
CA ALA A 286 -6.88 -12.05 8.63
C ALA A 286 -6.30 -11.91 10.05
N LEU A 287 -5.32 -12.75 10.39
CA LEU A 287 -4.55 -12.64 11.63
C LEU A 287 -3.40 -11.65 11.49
N GLY A 288 -2.77 -11.56 10.31
CA GLY A 288 -1.65 -10.66 10.07
C GLY A 288 -2.06 -9.19 10.13
N LEU A 289 -2.75 -8.69 9.10
CA LEU A 289 -2.95 -7.25 8.89
C LEU A 289 -3.69 -6.58 10.06
N PRO A 290 -4.93 -6.99 10.44
CA PRO A 290 -5.68 -6.25 11.46
C PRO A 290 -5.01 -6.25 12.82
N THR A 291 -4.41 -7.36 13.25
CA THR A 291 -3.82 -7.45 14.59
C THR A 291 -2.53 -6.66 14.69
N THR A 292 -1.61 -6.79 13.72
CA THR A 292 -0.32 -6.10 13.75
C THR A 292 -0.52 -4.59 13.62
N MET A 293 -1.41 -4.15 12.73
CA MET A 293 -1.75 -2.74 12.57
C MET A 293 -2.36 -2.16 13.84
N THR A 294 -3.31 -2.85 14.46
CA THR A 294 -3.96 -2.35 15.66
C THR A 294 -2.97 -2.23 16.82
N LEU A 295 -2.12 -3.24 17.01
CA LEU A 295 -1.09 -3.21 18.06
C LEU A 295 -0.08 -2.08 17.84
N PHE A 296 0.39 -1.91 16.60
CA PHE A 296 1.33 -0.84 16.27
C PHE A 296 0.68 0.55 16.37
N ALA A 297 -0.60 0.67 15.99
CA ALA A 297 -1.38 1.88 16.14
C ALA A 297 -1.55 2.28 17.61
N ILE A 298 -1.89 1.32 18.50
CA ILE A 298 -1.96 1.57 19.95
C ILE A 298 -0.65 2.18 20.43
N LEU A 299 0.48 1.56 20.07
CA LEU A 299 1.79 2.04 20.47
C LEU A 299 2.05 3.48 19.98
N SER A 300 1.85 3.74 18.69
CA SER A 300 2.05 5.06 18.09
C SER A 300 1.13 6.14 18.71
N VAL A 301 -0.15 5.82 18.87
CA VAL A 301 -1.17 6.72 19.42
C VAL A 301 -0.86 7.07 20.87
N LEU A 302 -0.48 6.09 21.70
CA LEU A 302 -0.12 6.33 23.10
C LEU A 302 1.14 7.18 23.23
N VAL A 303 2.16 6.94 22.40
CA VAL A 303 3.35 7.80 22.36
C VAL A 303 2.99 9.23 21.98
N THR A 304 2.14 9.41 20.97
CA THR A 304 1.69 10.72 20.50
C THR A 304 0.86 11.45 21.56
N SER A 305 -0.07 10.74 22.21
CA SER A 305 -0.85 11.23 23.33
C SER A 305 0.06 11.64 24.52
N GLY A 306 1.06 10.82 24.85
CA GLY A 306 2.05 11.16 25.86
C GLY A 306 2.88 12.40 25.51
N SER A 307 3.19 12.61 24.23
CA SER A 307 3.86 13.84 23.79
C SER A 307 3.00 15.08 24.05
N GLN A 308 1.67 14.97 23.98
CA GLN A 308 0.76 16.05 24.38
C GLN A 308 0.81 16.30 25.88
N ALA A 309 0.81 15.24 26.70
CA ALA A 309 0.94 15.35 28.15
C ALA A 309 2.27 16.00 28.58
N VAL A 310 3.37 15.64 27.92
CA VAL A 310 4.73 16.02 28.31
C VAL A 310 5.19 17.34 27.69
N TYR A 311 4.85 17.59 26.43
CA TYR A 311 5.34 18.73 25.65
C TYR A 311 4.24 19.74 25.29
N GLY A 312 2.98 19.48 25.68
CA GLY A 312 1.84 20.35 25.38
C GLY A 312 1.34 20.29 23.94
N ALA A 313 1.87 19.37 23.11
CA ALA A 313 1.46 19.22 21.72
C ALA A 313 1.56 17.75 21.25
N PRO A 314 0.60 17.25 20.43
CA PRO A 314 0.66 15.91 19.84
C PRO A 314 1.69 15.88 18.71
N ILE A 315 2.94 15.55 19.03
CA ILE A 315 4.03 15.41 18.06
C ILE A 315 3.80 14.10 17.29
N TRP A 316 3.23 14.22 16.10
CA TRP A 316 2.82 13.09 15.27
C TRP A 316 3.98 12.43 14.49
N ASP A 317 5.06 13.16 14.28
CA ASP A 317 6.27 12.62 13.65
C ASP A 317 7.20 12.00 14.71
N PRO A 318 7.43 10.66 14.67
CA PRO A 318 8.32 10.00 15.63
C PRO A 318 9.79 10.44 15.49
N ILE A 319 10.20 10.97 14.34
CA ILE A 319 11.57 11.47 14.12
C ILE A 319 11.75 12.79 14.88
N ALA A 320 10.85 13.76 14.66
CA ALA A 320 10.80 14.99 15.44
C ALA A 320 10.64 14.75 16.94
N LEU A 321 9.84 13.76 17.34
CA LEU A 321 9.67 13.37 18.74
C LEU A 321 10.99 12.86 19.34
N SER A 322 11.70 12.00 18.60
CA SER A 322 12.99 11.47 19.04
C SER A 322 14.04 12.58 19.21
N ALA A 323 14.02 13.60 18.36
CA ALA A 323 14.92 14.73 18.47
C ALA A 323 14.67 15.62 19.71
N ARG A 324 13.44 15.63 20.24
CA ARG A 324 13.06 16.33 21.49
C ARG A 324 13.51 15.62 22.76
N MET A 325 14.01 14.39 22.66
CA MET A 325 14.54 13.66 23.82
C MET A 325 15.78 14.37 24.36
N SER A 326 15.81 14.56 25.68
CA SER A 326 16.94 15.17 26.39
C SER A 326 18.15 14.24 26.49
N ASN A 327 17.93 12.92 26.46
CA ASN A 327 18.99 11.92 26.44
C ASN A 327 19.55 11.79 25.01
N THR A 328 20.74 12.34 24.77
CA THR A 328 21.41 12.28 23.47
C THR A 328 21.63 10.84 22.99
N VAL A 329 22.07 9.92 23.86
CA VAL A 329 22.31 8.52 23.47
C VAL A 329 21.00 7.84 23.06
N GLY A 330 19.93 8.05 23.83
CA GLY A 330 18.61 7.54 23.51
C GLY A 330 18.04 8.10 22.21
N ALA A 331 18.23 9.40 21.96
CA ALA A 331 17.82 10.06 20.72
C ALA A 331 18.58 9.50 19.50
N LEU A 332 19.91 9.36 19.60
CA LEU A 332 20.74 8.80 18.53
C LEU A 332 20.34 7.35 18.21
N PHE A 333 20.10 6.53 19.24
CA PHE A 333 19.65 5.15 19.07
C PHE A 333 18.28 5.07 18.41
N ALA A 334 17.31 5.88 18.85
CA ALA A 334 15.97 5.93 18.25
C ALA A 334 16.01 6.37 16.78
N LEU A 335 16.76 7.44 16.46
CA LEU A 335 16.92 7.93 15.09
C LEU A 335 17.58 6.89 14.18
N LEU A 336 18.59 6.17 14.68
CA LEU A 336 19.23 5.09 13.93
C LEU A 336 18.25 3.94 13.63
N ILE A 337 17.46 3.51 14.62
CA ILE A 337 16.43 2.49 14.41
C ILE A 337 15.41 2.95 13.36
N VAL A 338 14.95 4.19 13.45
CA VAL A 338 13.99 4.75 12.48
C VAL A 338 14.58 4.75 11.07
N MET A 339 15.85 5.14 10.89
CA MET A 339 16.50 5.10 9.59
C MET A 339 16.61 3.68 9.03
N VAL A 340 17.02 2.71 9.85
CA VAL A 340 17.12 1.29 9.44
C VAL A 340 15.74 0.72 9.09
N ALA A 341 14.72 1.03 9.89
CA ALA A 341 13.33 0.65 9.65
C ALA A 341 12.83 1.18 8.30
N THR A 342 13.04 2.49 8.08
CA THR A 342 12.63 3.20 6.88
C THR A 342 13.31 2.59 5.66
N LEU A 343 14.63 2.41 5.71
CA LEU A 343 15.41 1.81 4.63
C LEU A 343 14.92 0.40 4.26
N SER A 344 14.70 -0.44 5.28
CA SER A 344 14.26 -1.82 5.09
C SER A 344 12.90 -1.90 4.39
N VAL A 345 11.90 -1.19 4.93
CA VAL A 345 10.53 -1.23 4.41
C VAL A 345 10.46 -0.56 3.05
N ASN A 346 11.20 0.54 2.84
CA ASN A 346 11.10 1.29 1.60
C ASN A 346 11.56 0.46 0.39
N ILE A 347 12.68 -0.24 0.53
CA ILE A 347 13.18 -1.07 -0.56
C ILE A 347 12.26 -2.30 -0.76
N ALA A 348 11.85 -2.98 0.31
CA ALA A 348 11.04 -4.18 0.20
C ALA A 348 9.62 -3.91 -0.36
N ALA A 349 8.93 -2.91 0.17
CA ALA A 349 7.53 -2.64 -0.17
C ALA A 349 7.37 -1.72 -1.38
N ASN A 350 8.21 -0.69 -1.51
CA ASN A 350 7.95 0.41 -2.44
C ASN A 350 8.83 0.38 -3.71
N VAL A 351 9.86 -0.46 -3.77
CA VAL A 351 10.71 -0.61 -4.96
C VAL A 351 10.39 -1.87 -5.75
N VAL A 352 10.27 -3.00 -5.06
CA VAL A 352 10.08 -4.32 -5.69
C VAL A 352 8.83 -4.33 -6.58
N SER A 353 7.74 -3.83 -6.01
CA SER A 353 6.43 -3.78 -6.63
C SER A 353 6.39 -2.96 -7.94
N PRO A 354 6.76 -1.67 -7.96
CA PRO A 354 6.75 -0.89 -9.20
C PRO A 354 7.83 -1.35 -10.19
N ALA A 355 8.95 -1.93 -9.72
CA ALA A 355 9.93 -2.51 -10.62
C ALA A 355 9.33 -3.65 -11.47
N TYR A 356 8.48 -4.50 -10.89
CA TYR A 356 7.74 -5.53 -11.65
C TYR A 356 6.66 -4.96 -12.56
N ASP A 357 5.96 -3.89 -12.16
CA ASP A 357 4.96 -3.25 -13.04
C ASP A 357 5.62 -2.55 -14.22
N LEU A 358 6.72 -1.83 -13.99
CA LEU A 358 7.47 -1.15 -15.03
C LEU A 358 8.12 -2.15 -16.00
N SER A 359 8.60 -3.28 -15.50
CA SER A 359 9.08 -4.37 -16.36
C SER A 359 7.93 -5.05 -17.11
N HIS A 360 6.73 -5.15 -16.54
CA HIS A 360 5.54 -5.62 -17.26
C HIS A 360 5.14 -4.67 -18.40
N LEU A 361 5.25 -3.35 -18.19
CA LEU A 361 4.89 -2.33 -19.17
C LEU A 361 5.78 -2.39 -20.42
N LEU A 362 7.10 -2.50 -20.23
CA LEU A 362 8.09 -2.55 -21.30
C LEU A 362 9.12 -3.66 -21.07
N PRO A 363 8.73 -4.95 -21.24
CA PRO A 363 9.58 -6.10 -20.88
C PRO A 363 10.92 -6.16 -21.63
N ARG A 364 11.01 -5.53 -22.80
CA ARG A 364 12.23 -5.47 -23.63
C ARG A 364 13.20 -4.36 -23.23
N LEU A 365 12.73 -3.33 -22.52
CA LEU A 365 13.50 -2.12 -22.23
C LEU A 365 13.78 -1.94 -20.73
N VAL A 366 12.89 -2.44 -19.87
CA VAL A 366 12.96 -2.23 -18.43
C VAL A 366 13.22 -3.54 -17.72
N SER A 367 14.48 -3.73 -17.31
CA SER A 367 14.83 -4.77 -16.33
C SER A 367 14.38 -4.38 -14.93
N PHE A 368 14.32 -5.33 -13.99
CA PHE A 368 14.03 -5.04 -12.58
C PHE A 368 14.90 -3.90 -12.02
N ARG A 369 16.21 -3.93 -12.28
CA ARG A 369 17.14 -2.87 -11.85
C ARG A 369 16.78 -1.51 -12.45
N THR A 370 16.43 -1.48 -13.73
CA THR A 370 16.04 -0.25 -14.42
C THR A 370 14.72 0.29 -13.88
N GLY A 371 13.73 -0.58 -13.66
CA GLY A 371 12.43 -0.21 -13.07
C GLY A 371 12.59 0.32 -11.63
N ALA A 372 13.48 -0.27 -10.85
CA ALA A 372 13.82 0.19 -9.51
C ALA A 372 14.46 1.60 -9.52
N LEU A 373 15.37 1.87 -10.46
CA LEU A 373 15.96 3.21 -10.62
C LEU A 373 14.93 4.25 -11.07
N ILE A 374 14.05 3.90 -12.01
CA ILE A 374 12.94 4.77 -12.45
C ILE A 374 12.05 5.11 -11.27
N THR A 375 11.70 4.11 -10.44
CA THR A 375 10.94 4.32 -9.19
C THR A 375 11.64 5.31 -8.29
N GLY A 376 12.96 5.16 -8.12
CA GLY A 376 13.79 6.05 -7.32
C GLY A 376 13.77 7.50 -7.78
N VAL A 377 13.77 7.75 -9.09
CA VAL A 377 13.73 9.10 -9.67
C VAL A 377 12.31 9.68 -9.58
N ILE A 378 11.29 8.94 -9.99
CA ILE A 378 9.90 9.40 -9.94
C ILE A 378 9.48 9.73 -8.51
N GLY A 379 9.93 8.95 -7.52
CA GLY A 379 9.66 9.20 -6.12
C GLY A 379 10.14 10.57 -5.64
N ILE A 380 11.25 11.10 -6.19
CA ILE A 380 11.71 12.46 -5.90
C ILE A 380 10.83 13.50 -6.62
N LEU A 381 10.55 13.27 -7.91
CA LEU A 381 9.80 14.23 -8.75
C LEU A 381 8.37 14.48 -8.27
N ILE A 382 7.78 13.54 -7.52
CA ILE A 382 6.45 13.65 -6.92
C ILE A 382 6.40 14.60 -5.70
N MET A 383 7.55 15.15 -5.28
CA MET A 383 7.64 16.10 -4.17
C MET A 383 7.08 15.53 -2.86
N PRO A 384 7.63 14.42 -2.35
CA PRO A 384 7.07 13.68 -1.21
C PRO A 384 6.90 14.51 0.06
N TRP A 385 7.78 15.49 0.29
CA TRP A 385 7.69 16.45 1.40
C TRP A 385 6.39 17.27 1.41
N LYS A 386 5.74 17.46 0.25
CA LYS A 386 4.41 18.10 0.18
C LYS A 386 3.30 17.14 0.60
N LEU A 387 3.42 15.85 0.31
CA LEU A 387 2.40 14.84 0.60
C LEU A 387 2.28 14.54 2.10
N ILE A 388 3.37 14.67 2.85
CA ILE A 388 3.42 14.45 4.30
C ILE A 388 3.62 15.74 5.11
N ALA A 389 3.41 16.91 4.50
CA ALA A 389 3.65 18.20 5.15
C ALA A 389 2.85 18.39 6.45
N ASN A 390 1.65 17.80 6.53
CA ASN A 390 0.82 17.77 7.73
C ASN A 390 -0.24 16.65 7.65
N PRO A 391 -0.92 16.32 8.77
CA PRO A 391 -1.92 15.26 8.80
C PRO A 391 -3.10 15.44 7.83
N HIS A 392 -3.54 16.68 7.55
CA HIS A 392 -4.65 16.91 6.62
C HIS A 392 -4.28 16.56 5.18
N VAL A 393 -3.08 16.97 4.74
CA VAL A 393 -2.60 16.64 3.40
C VAL A 393 -2.35 15.14 3.31
N TYR A 394 -1.70 14.56 4.31
CA TYR A 394 -1.38 13.14 4.31
C TYR A 394 -2.64 12.26 4.25
N ILE A 395 -3.59 12.49 5.16
CA ILE A 395 -4.76 11.61 5.32
C ILE A 395 -5.85 11.93 4.29
N PHE A 396 -6.21 13.20 4.12
CA PHE A 396 -7.38 13.56 3.30
C PHE A 396 -7.04 13.83 1.84
N THR A 397 -5.87 14.41 1.56
CA THR A 397 -5.47 14.70 0.17
C THR A 397 -4.78 13.50 -0.46
N TRP A 398 -3.66 13.06 0.11
CA TRP A 398 -2.86 11.98 -0.45
C TRP A 398 -3.60 10.64 -0.37
N LEU A 399 -3.86 10.14 0.85
CA LEU A 399 -4.47 8.83 1.05
C LEU A 399 -5.91 8.73 0.55
N GLY A 400 -6.71 9.78 0.76
CA GLY A 400 -8.07 9.86 0.23
C GLY A 400 -8.13 9.76 -1.30
N PHE A 401 -7.29 10.52 -2.00
CA PHE A 401 -7.25 10.51 -3.47
C PHE A 401 -6.78 9.17 -4.03
N VAL A 402 -5.66 8.63 -3.54
CA VAL A 402 -5.15 7.36 -4.06
C VAL A 402 -6.02 6.18 -3.66
N GLY A 403 -6.58 6.20 -2.44
CA GLY A 403 -7.56 5.23 -1.99
C GLY A 403 -8.77 5.19 -2.94
N GLY A 404 -9.30 6.34 -3.31
CA GLY A 404 -10.39 6.45 -4.30
C GLY A 404 -10.08 5.74 -5.61
N LEU A 405 -8.95 6.09 -6.25
CA LEU A 405 -8.55 5.48 -7.52
C LEU A 405 -8.31 3.97 -7.40
N LEU A 406 -7.63 3.50 -6.36
CA LEU A 406 -7.33 2.09 -6.16
C LEU A 406 -8.60 1.28 -5.81
N GLY A 407 -9.54 1.89 -5.10
CA GLY A 407 -10.87 1.33 -4.85
C GLY A 407 -11.58 0.97 -6.15
N THR A 408 -11.50 1.81 -7.18
CA THR A 408 -12.13 1.53 -8.49
C THR A 408 -11.56 0.29 -9.17
N VAL A 409 -10.23 0.12 -9.12
CA VAL A 409 -9.57 -1.09 -9.63
C VAL A 409 -10.05 -2.31 -8.85
N ALA A 410 -10.12 -2.22 -7.52
CA ALA A 410 -10.59 -3.33 -6.68
C ALA A 410 -12.01 -3.74 -7.04
N GLY A 411 -12.90 -2.77 -7.22
CA GLY A 411 -14.29 -3.00 -7.63
C GLY A 411 -14.40 -3.78 -8.94
N ILE A 412 -13.61 -3.41 -9.95
CA ILE A 412 -13.59 -4.09 -11.25
C ILE A 412 -13.06 -5.51 -11.15
N LEU A 413 -11.94 -5.71 -10.44
CA LEU A 413 -11.35 -7.05 -10.29
C LEU A 413 -12.27 -7.99 -9.51
N VAL A 414 -12.89 -7.49 -8.45
CA VAL A 414 -13.87 -8.26 -7.67
C VAL A 414 -15.09 -8.61 -8.53
N ALA A 415 -15.65 -7.63 -9.25
CA ALA A 415 -16.79 -7.84 -10.14
C ALA A 415 -16.50 -8.90 -11.21
N ASP A 416 -15.39 -8.75 -11.93
CA ASP A 416 -15.04 -9.65 -13.02
C ASP A 416 -14.79 -11.06 -12.52
N TYR A 417 -13.94 -11.20 -11.49
CA TYR A 417 -13.51 -12.51 -11.04
C TYR A 417 -14.62 -13.27 -10.29
N TRP A 418 -15.30 -12.65 -9.34
CA TRP A 418 -16.28 -13.32 -8.48
C TRP A 418 -17.67 -13.39 -9.09
N ILE A 419 -18.13 -12.31 -9.74
CA ILE A 419 -19.52 -12.21 -10.23
C ILE A 419 -19.61 -12.72 -11.68
N VAL A 420 -18.82 -12.14 -12.59
CA VAL A 420 -18.91 -12.42 -14.03
C VAL A 420 -18.35 -13.81 -14.34
N ARG A 421 -17.13 -14.09 -13.86
CA ARG A 421 -16.38 -15.31 -14.19
C ARG A 421 -16.51 -16.44 -13.16
N ARG A 422 -17.11 -16.16 -12.00
CA ARG A 422 -17.34 -17.14 -10.92
C ARG A 422 -16.08 -17.92 -10.55
N THR A 423 -14.97 -17.22 -10.38
CA THR A 423 -13.64 -17.76 -9.99
C THR A 423 -13.01 -18.73 -10.99
N ARG A 424 -13.41 -18.68 -12.27
CA ARG A 424 -12.86 -19.51 -13.34
C ARG A 424 -12.12 -18.65 -14.38
N LEU A 425 -10.81 -18.85 -14.46
CA LEU A 425 -9.93 -18.26 -15.47
C LEU A 425 -9.31 -19.36 -16.35
N ALA A 426 -9.23 -19.08 -17.65
CA ALA A 426 -8.33 -19.76 -18.58
C ALA A 426 -6.90 -19.21 -18.42
N LEU A 427 -6.02 -19.95 -17.75
CA LEU A 427 -4.70 -19.52 -17.32
C LEU A 427 -3.76 -19.23 -18.50
N GLY A 428 -3.69 -20.14 -19.49
CA GLY A 428 -2.79 -19.97 -20.64
C GLY A 428 -3.14 -18.74 -21.50
N GLU A 429 -4.43 -18.48 -21.69
CA GLU A 429 -4.91 -17.37 -22.52
C GLU A 429 -4.63 -15.99 -21.91
N LEU A 430 -4.30 -15.89 -20.61
CA LEU A 430 -3.85 -14.64 -19.99
C LEU A 430 -2.50 -14.15 -20.55
N TYR A 431 -1.81 -14.98 -21.33
CA TYR A 431 -0.52 -14.68 -21.92
C TYR A 431 -0.57 -14.64 -23.46
N GLN A 432 -1.72 -14.81 -24.10
CA GLN A 432 -1.81 -14.94 -25.55
C GLN A 432 -2.56 -13.76 -26.18
N SER A 433 -2.09 -13.32 -27.35
CA SER A 433 -2.90 -12.46 -28.23
C SER A 433 -3.95 -13.30 -28.95
N GLY A 434 -5.17 -12.77 -29.09
CA GLY A 434 -6.28 -13.46 -29.77
C GLY A 434 -7.11 -14.39 -28.88
N GLY A 435 -6.67 -14.68 -27.64
CA GLY A 435 -7.47 -15.44 -26.68
C GLY A 435 -8.63 -14.63 -26.05
N ARG A 436 -9.37 -15.25 -25.12
CA ARG A 436 -10.56 -14.69 -24.45
C ARG A 436 -10.34 -13.36 -23.72
N TYR A 437 -9.10 -13.03 -23.37
CA TYR A 437 -8.73 -11.77 -22.70
C TYR A 437 -8.09 -10.75 -23.65
N TRP A 438 -8.12 -11.00 -24.95
CA TRP A 438 -7.65 -10.03 -25.94
C TRP A 438 -8.65 -8.88 -26.14
N TYR A 439 -9.96 -9.15 -26.02
CA TYR A 439 -11.01 -8.14 -26.23
C TYR A 439 -10.79 -7.34 -27.54
N THR A 440 -11.02 -6.03 -27.51
CA THR A 440 -10.82 -5.15 -28.66
C THR A 440 -9.38 -4.61 -28.63
N GLY A 441 -8.51 -5.21 -29.45
CA GLY A 441 -7.12 -4.74 -29.61
C GLY A 441 -6.25 -4.86 -28.36
N GLY A 442 -6.61 -5.74 -27.40
CA GLY A 442 -5.94 -5.92 -26.11
C GLY A 442 -6.63 -5.22 -24.94
N TRP A 443 -7.75 -4.52 -25.16
CA TRP A 443 -8.42 -3.68 -24.17
C TRP A 443 -9.88 -4.07 -23.96
N ASN A 444 -10.29 -4.24 -22.70
CA ASN A 444 -11.70 -4.32 -22.33
C ASN A 444 -12.25 -2.92 -22.07
N LEU A 445 -12.92 -2.33 -23.07
CA LEU A 445 -13.50 -0.99 -22.97
C LEU A 445 -14.51 -0.85 -21.83
N ARG A 446 -15.14 -1.95 -21.39
CA ARG A 446 -16.05 -1.95 -20.24
C ARG A 446 -15.31 -1.70 -18.93
N ALA A 447 -14.14 -2.31 -18.76
CA ALA A 447 -13.28 -2.07 -17.59
C ALA A 447 -12.76 -0.63 -17.59
N VAL A 448 -12.37 -0.12 -18.75
CA VAL A 448 -11.93 1.29 -18.90
C VAL A 448 -13.06 2.25 -18.54
N ALA A 449 -14.27 2.03 -19.06
CA ALA A 449 -15.43 2.86 -18.74
C ALA A 449 -15.78 2.80 -17.24
N ALA A 450 -15.79 1.62 -16.64
CA ALA A 450 -16.01 1.45 -15.20
C ALA A 450 -14.94 2.17 -14.35
N PHE A 451 -13.68 2.11 -14.79
CA PHE A 451 -12.57 2.80 -14.11
C PHE A 451 -12.72 4.32 -14.21
N VAL A 452 -13.04 4.85 -15.39
CA VAL A 452 -13.23 6.30 -15.58
C VAL A 452 -14.42 6.82 -14.78
N ILE A 453 -15.58 6.16 -14.88
CA ILE A 453 -16.79 6.57 -14.15
C ILE A 453 -16.57 6.47 -12.65
N GLY A 454 -16.07 5.33 -12.17
CA GLY A 454 -15.79 5.15 -10.75
C GLY A 454 -14.72 6.10 -10.24
N GLY A 455 -13.70 6.39 -11.04
CA GLY A 455 -12.62 7.32 -10.70
C GLY A 455 -13.14 8.75 -10.56
N ILE A 456 -13.95 9.21 -11.51
CA ILE A 456 -14.58 10.54 -11.44
C ILE A 456 -15.46 10.65 -10.20
N LEU A 457 -16.26 9.64 -9.89
CA LEU A 457 -17.11 9.67 -8.69
C LEU A 457 -16.29 9.63 -7.39
N ALA A 458 -15.20 8.85 -7.36
CA ALA A 458 -14.35 8.67 -6.19
C ALA A 458 -13.49 9.90 -5.86
N VAL A 459 -12.89 10.53 -6.87
CA VAL A 459 -11.89 11.60 -6.66
C VAL A 459 -12.23 12.92 -7.34
N GLY A 460 -13.28 12.98 -8.18
CA GLY A 460 -13.73 14.23 -8.81
C GLY A 460 -14.16 15.27 -7.78
N GLY A 461 -14.60 14.85 -6.59
CA GLY A 461 -14.91 15.74 -5.48
C GLY A 461 -13.72 16.18 -4.63
N SER A 462 -12.49 15.71 -4.90
CA SER A 462 -11.34 15.96 -4.01
C SER A 462 -11.13 17.45 -3.76
N TYR A 463 -10.93 17.80 -2.48
CA TYR A 463 -10.85 19.17 -2.01
C TYR A 463 -9.71 19.33 -1.02
N SER A 464 -9.27 20.57 -0.78
CA SER A 464 -8.27 20.88 0.24
C SER A 464 -8.89 21.61 1.41
N THR A 465 -8.62 21.12 2.62
CA THR A 465 -9.10 21.75 3.84
C THR A 465 -8.46 23.12 4.03
N VAL A 466 -9.21 24.04 4.64
CA VAL A 466 -8.73 25.37 5.02
C VAL A 466 -8.64 25.42 6.53
N VAL A 467 -7.43 25.61 7.05
CA VAL A 467 -7.16 25.68 8.48
C VAL A 467 -6.62 27.08 8.76
N LYS A 468 -7.29 27.82 9.65
CA LYS A 468 -6.92 29.22 10.00
C LYS A 468 -6.75 30.13 8.78
N GLY A 469 -7.63 29.99 7.79
CA GLY A 469 -7.59 30.77 6.53
C GLY A 469 -6.54 30.30 5.51
N VAL A 470 -5.74 29.27 5.82
CA VAL A 470 -4.71 28.74 4.92
C VAL A 470 -5.14 27.40 4.33
N LYS A 471 -5.15 27.32 3.00
CA LYS A 471 -5.42 26.09 2.25
C LYS A 471 -4.26 25.10 2.43
N GLN A 472 -4.58 23.88 2.86
CA GLN A 472 -3.56 22.89 3.22
C GLN A 472 -3.01 22.10 2.02
N GLY A 473 -3.78 21.96 0.94
CA GLY A 473 -3.46 21.08 -0.20
C GLY A 473 -3.63 21.72 -1.58
N PRO A 474 -3.44 20.94 -2.65
CA PRO A 474 -3.42 21.43 -4.03
C PRO A 474 -4.83 21.72 -4.58
N PHE A 475 -5.85 20.97 -4.17
CA PHE A 475 -7.20 21.04 -4.71
C PHE A 475 -7.94 22.34 -4.33
N PRO A 476 -9.01 22.73 -5.05
CA PRO A 476 -9.90 23.80 -4.62
C PRO A 476 -10.57 23.48 -3.27
N ALA A 477 -10.92 24.50 -2.48
CA ALA A 477 -11.63 24.30 -1.21
C ALA A 477 -13.06 23.77 -1.40
N ASP A 478 -13.69 24.12 -2.52
CA ASP A 478 -15.04 23.68 -2.90
C ASP A 478 -15.04 22.34 -3.65
N GLY A 479 -13.87 21.73 -3.85
CA GLY A 479 -13.69 20.50 -4.63
C GLY A 479 -13.40 20.77 -6.10
N VAL A 480 -12.75 19.82 -6.76
CA VAL A 480 -12.47 19.90 -8.22
C VAL A 480 -13.78 19.94 -9.01
N ILE A 481 -14.76 19.12 -8.62
CA ILE A 481 -16.14 19.12 -9.11
C ILE A 481 -17.04 19.32 -7.89
N PRO A 482 -17.58 20.53 -7.65
CA PRO A 482 -18.23 20.87 -6.38
C PRO A 482 -19.39 19.96 -5.97
N PHE A 483 -20.21 19.51 -6.92
CA PHE A 483 -21.33 18.61 -6.62
C PHE A 483 -20.88 17.20 -6.18
N LEU A 484 -19.65 16.80 -6.52
CA LEU A 484 -19.05 15.52 -6.12
C LEU A 484 -18.28 15.62 -4.80
N LYS A 485 -18.06 16.82 -4.24
CA LYS A 485 -17.32 17.02 -2.99
C LYS A 485 -17.77 16.09 -1.85
N PRO A 486 -19.08 15.88 -1.60
CA PRO A 486 -19.52 14.96 -0.54
C PRO A 486 -19.06 13.51 -0.74
N LEU A 487 -18.82 13.08 -1.99
CA LEU A 487 -18.35 11.73 -2.29
C LEU A 487 -16.87 11.53 -1.98
N ALA A 488 -16.07 12.62 -1.98
CA ALA A 488 -14.63 12.52 -1.74
C ALA A 488 -14.30 12.04 -0.32
N ASP A 489 -15.14 12.38 0.66
CA ASP A 489 -15.05 11.89 2.05
C ASP A 489 -15.26 10.37 2.16
N TYR A 490 -15.85 9.76 1.12
CA TYR A 490 -16.11 8.33 0.97
C TYR A 490 -15.39 7.72 -0.24
N GLY A 491 -14.35 8.40 -0.77
CA GLY A 491 -13.81 8.17 -2.11
C GLY A 491 -13.45 6.72 -2.41
N TRP A 492 -12.82 6.01 -1.45
CA TRP A 492 -12.48 4.59 -1.63
C TRP A 492 -13.73 3.70 -1.81
N ALA A 493 -14.71 3.85 -0.92
CA ALA A 493 -15.95 3.06 -0.95
C ALA A 493 -16.78 3.39 -2.19
N VAL A 494 -16.87 4.68 -2.55
CA VAL A 494 -17.52 5.15 -3.77
C VAL A 494 -16.85 4.55 -4.99
N GLY A 495 -15.52 4.60 -5.07
CA GLY A 495 -14.75 4.03 -6.17
C GLY A 495 -14.97 2.53 -6.32
N LEU A 496 -14.88 1.78 -5.22
CA LEU A 496 -15.10 0.33 -5.22
C LEU A 496 -16.53 -0.02 -5.65
N ALA A 497 -17.54 0.58 -5.03
CA ALA A 497 -18.93 0.24 -5.29
C ALA A 497 -19.36 0.65 -6.71
N SER A 498 -19.06 1.88 -7.13
CA SER A 498 -19.47 2.38 -8.44
C SER A 498 -18.79 1.61 -9.57
N ALA A 499 -17.49 1.36 -9.49
CA ALA A 499 -16.78 0.61 -10.53
C ALA A 499 -17.23 -0.85 -10.60
N LEU A 500 -17.51 -1.48 -9.45
CA LEU A 500 -18.09 -2.83 -9.38
C LEU A 500 -19.46 -2.86 -10.08
N LEU A 501 -20.38 -1.94 -9.73
CA LEU A 501 -21.73 -1.90 -10.30
C LEU A 501 -21.71 -1.60 -11.81
N VAL A 502 -20.91 -0.62 -12.24
CA VAL A 502 -20.77 -0.27 -13.67
C VAL A 502 -20.15 -1.43 -14.44
N TYR A 503 -19.09 -2.06 -13.94
CA TYR A 503 -18.48 -3.19 -14.64
C TYR A 503 -19.44 -4.39 -14.75
N THR A 504 -20.12 -4.73 -13.66
CA THR A 504 -21.08 -5.84 -13.63
C THR A 504 -22.23 -5.60 -14.59
N SER A 505 -22.84 -4.40 -14.60
CA SER A 505 -23.94 -4.07 -15.52
C SER A 505 -23.52 -4.16 -16.99
N LEU A 506 -22.35 -3.62 -17.35
CA LEU A 506 -21.80 -3.69 -18.70
C LEU A 506 -21.38 -5.12 -19.13
N SER A 507 -21.17 -6.02 -18.17
CA SER A 507 -20.65 -7.37 -18.43
C SER A 507 -21.74 -8.46 -18.41
N LEU A 508 -22.78 -8.30 -17.60
CA LEU A 508 -23.86 -9.30 -17.48
C LEU A 508 -24.84 -9.27 -18.67
N GLY A 509 -25.04 -8.11 -19.31
CA GLY A 509 -25.96 -7.96 -20.45
C GLY A 509 -25.51 -8.61 -21.76
N ARG A 510 -24.33 -9.25 -21.81
CA ARG A 510 -23.75 -9.86 -23.02
C ARG A 510 -23.31 -11.31 -22.83
N ARG A 511 -23.99 -12.08 -21.98
CA ARG A 511 -23.85 -13.55 -21.99
C ARG A 511 -24.44 -14.11 -23.29
N GLN A 512 -23.67 -14.08 -24.38
CA GLN A 512 -23.70 -14.98 -25.54
C GLN A 512 -22.76 -14.44 -26.65
N ASN A 513 -22.02 -15.36 -27.29
CA ASN A 513 -21.21 -15.24 -28.54
C ASN A 513 -19.71 -15.57 -28.45
N HIS A 514 -19.19 -16.20 -27.40
CA HIS A 514 -17.80 -16.75 -27.42
C HIS A 514 -17.77 -18.25 -27.12
N SER A 515 -18.71 -18.98 -27.71
CA SER A 515 -18.65 -20.43 -27.87
C SER A 515 -18.82 -20.76 -29.35
N SER A 516 -17.69 -20.80 -30.06
CA SER A 516 -17.49 -21.52 -31.32
C SER A 516 -16.01 -21.81 -31.40
#